data_AF-A0A6G8AX85-F1
#
_entry.id   AF-A0A6G8AX85-F1
#
_cell.length_a   1.000
_cell.length_b   1.000
_cell.length_c   1.000
_cell.angle_alpha   90.00
_cell.angle_beta   90.00
_cell.angle_gamma   90.00
#
_symmetry.space_group_name_H-M   'P 1'
#
loop_
_entity.id
_entity.type
_entity.pdbx_description
1 polymer ?
#
loop_
_entity_poly.entity_id
_entity_poly.type
_entity_poly.pdbx_seq_one_letter_code
_entity_poly.pdbx_strand_id
1 'polypeptide(L)'
;MKNKFLPTENTKLVRNIRLLNRIIFSFSITSLLLITTKLYINMSQRRELINMMSENEKPFTESLSPSASPVLDNSILLFILVFGVVLAFFLNYLIELSIRHFENVASLKAMKQNEQPEEEIEFLN
;
A
#
# COMPACT_ATOMS: atom_id res chain seq x y z
N MET A 1 -9.48 -34.30 -23.57
CA MET A 1 -8.07 -33.85 -23.47
C MET A 1 -8.03 -32.66 -22.52
N LYS A 2 -7.22 -32.72 -21.46
CA LYS A 2 -7.02 -31.56 -20.58
C LYS A 2 -6.12 -30.58 -21.33
N ASN A 3 -6.71 -29.54 -21.93
CA ASN A 3 -5.96 -28.40 -22.48
C ASN A 3 -5.25 -27.71 -21.32
N LYS A 4 -4.05 -28.19 -20.97
CA LYS A 4 -3.08 -27.42 -20.19
C LYS A 4 -2.61 -26.31 -21.11
N PHE A 5 -3.35 -25.21 -21.08
CA PHE A 5 -3.01 -23.93 -21.71
C PHE A 5 -1.55 -23.62 -21.33
N LEU A 6 -0.68 -23.58 -22.33
CA LEU A 6 0.74 -23.27 -22.14
C LEU A 6 0.85 -21.95 -21.36
N PRO A 7 1.73 -21.85 -20.35
CA PRO A 7 2.00 -20.58 -19.69
C PRO A 7 2.62 -19.63 -20.73
N THR A 8 1.78 -18.82 -21.37
CA THR A 8 2.22 -17.75 -22.27
C THR A 8 3.16 -16.81 -21.51
N GLU A 9 4.12 -16.19 -22.17
CA GLU A 9 5.08 -15.27 -21.53
C GLU A 9 4.38 -14.18 -20.68
N ASN A 10 3.16 -13.79 -21.07
CA ASN A 10 2.27 -12.92 -20.30
C ASN A 10 2.00 -13.42 -18.87
N THR A 11 1.90 -14.73 -18.65
CA THR A 11 1.73 -15.29 -17.30
C THR A 11 2.98 -15.18 -16.44
N LYS A 12 4.19 -15.15 -17.01
CA LYS A 12 5.43 -14.87 -16.25
C LYS A 12 5.49 -13.39 -15.85
N LEU A 13 5.15 -12.48 -16.78
CA LEU A 13 5.12 -11.05 -16.52
C LEU A 13 4.10 -10.70 -15.42
N VAL A 14 2.88 -11.22 -15.49
CA VAL A 14 1.84 -10.98 -14.46
C VAL A 14 2.26 -11.51 -13.09
N ARG A 15 2.90 -12.68 -13.02
CA ARG A 15 3.45 -13.19 -11.75
C ARG A 15 4.53 -12.28 -11.19
N ASN A 16 5.42 -11.77 -12.03
CA ASN A 16 6.47 -10.84 -11.62
C ASN A 16 5.88 -9.52 -11.13
N ILE A 17 4.84 -9.00 -11.80
CA ILE A 17 4.12 -7.78 -11.36
C ILE A 17 3.43 -8.03 -10.02
N ARG A 18 2.73 -9.15 -9.83
CA ARG A 18 2.10 -9.50 -8.53
C ARG A 18 3.13 -9.65 -7.41
N LEU A 19 4.28 -10.27 -7.69
CA LEU A 19 5.37 -10.41 -6.73
C LEU A 19 5.96 -9.05 -6.34
N LEU A 20 6.29 -8.23 -7.33
CA LEU A 20 6.82 -6.89 -7.12
C LEU A 20 5.84 -6.02 -6.31
N ASN A 21 4.56 -6.07 -6.66
CA ASN A 21 3.52 -5.34 -5.94
C ASN A 21 3.44 -5.76 -4.46
N ARG A 22 3.52 -7.07 -4.17
CA ARG A 22 3.59 -7.57 -2.78
C ARG A 22 4.83 -7.07 -2.03
N ILE A 23 5.97 -7.03 -2.69
CA ILE A 23 7.23 -6.53 -2.11
C ILE A 23 7.10 -5.03 -1.79
N ILE A 24 6.64 -4.22 -2.75
CA ILE A 24 6.44 -2.78 -2.59
C ILE A 24 5.44 -2.50 -1.46
N PHE A 25 4.33 -3.24 -1.43
CA PHE A 25 3.32 -3.11 -0.38
C PHE A 25 3.91 -3.42 1.01
N SER A 26 4.61 -4.55 1.15
CA SER A 26 5.20 -4.97 2.42
C SER A 26 6.26 -3.97 2.91
N PHE A 27 7.10 -3.48 1.99
CA PHE A 27 8.08 -2.45 2.27
C PHE A 27 7.40 -1.16 2.76
N SER A 28 6.36 -0.70 2.06
CA SER A 28 5.63 0.53 2.39
C SER A 28 4.98 0.47 3.78
N ILE A 29 4.33 -0.65 4.13
CA ILE A 29 3.73 -0.85 5.45
C ILE A 29 4.80 -0.85 6.55
N THR A 30 5.92 -1.53 6.32
CA THR A 30 7.02 -1.60 7.30
C THR A 30 7.67 -0.24 7.51
N SER A 31 7.93 0.51 6.43
CA SER A 31 8.47 1.86 6.50
C SER A 31 7.52 2.82 7.22
N LEU A 32 6.22 2.76 6.93
CA LEU A 32 5.21 3.56 7.61
C LEU A 32 5.22 3.28 9.12
N LEU A 33 5.20 1.99 9.50
CA LEU A 33 5.26 1.57 10.90
C LEU A 33 6.53 2.06 11.61
N LEU A 34 7.68 2.00 10.93
CA LEU A 34 8.95 2.48 11.47
C LEU A 34 8.93 3.99 11.72
N ILE A 35 8.39 4.77 10.78
CA ILE A 35 8.29 6.23 10.91
C ILE A 35 7.34 6.59 12.06
N THR A 36 6.16 5.98 12.13
CA THR A 36 5.21 6.25 13.22
C THR A 36 5.78 5.85 14.57
N THR A 37 6.49 4.73 14.65
CA THR A 37 7.15 4.29 15.90
C THR A 37 8.22 5.27 16.33
N LYS A 38 9.09 5.74 15.42
CA LYS A 38 10.11 6.76 15.74
C LYS A 38 9.48 8.07 16.19
N LEU A 39 8.43 8.53 15.53
CA LEU A 39 7.72 9.76 15.92
C LEU A 39 7.07 9.61 17.30
N TYR A 40 6.47 8.47 17.59
CA TYR A 40 5.88 8.17 18.90
C TYR A 40 6.94 8.19 20.02
N ILE A 41 8.07 7.51 19.82
CA ILE A 41 9.17 7.49 20.79
C ILE A 41 9.69 8.91 21.05
N ASN A 42 9.93 9.69 19.98
CA ASN A 42 10.41 11.07 20.11
C ASN A 42 9.41 11.95 20.89
N MET A 43 8.11 11.81 20.63
CA MET A 43 7.07 12.51 21.38
C MET A 43 7.01 12.07 22.86
N SER A 44 7.19 10.78 23.14
CA SER A 44 7.24 10.26 24.50
C SER A 44 8.43 10.81 25.28
N GLN A 45 9.63 10.78 24.68
CA GLN A 45 10.85 11.32 25.28
C GLN A 45 10.75 12.82 25.54
N ARG A 46 10.17 13.59 24.60
CA ARG A 46 9.93 15.02 24.80
C ARG A 46 8.98 15.30 25.96
N ARG A 47 7.89 14.52 26.13
CA ARG A 47 6.98 14.68 27.27
C ARG A 47 7.67 14.37 28.60
N GLU A 48 8.45 13.31 28.64
CA GLU A 48 9.21 12.93 29.83
C GLU A 48 10.22 14.02 30.22
N LEU A 49 10.94 14.59 29.26
CA LEU A 49 11.86 15.71 29.48
C LEU A 49 11.14 16.95 30.02
N ILE A 50 9.99 17.32 29.45
CA ILE A 50 9.18 18.47 29.92
C ILE A 50 8.71 18.23 31.36
N ASN A 51 8.25 17.02 31.68
CA ASN A 51 7.81 16.69 33.04
C ASN A 51 8.99 16.75 34.03
N MET A 52 10.17 16.24 33.66
CA MET A 52 11.37 16.34 34.50
C MET A 52 11.82 17.80 34.71
N MET A 53 11.72 18.66 33.68
CA MET A 53 12.00 20.10 33.82
C MET A 53 10.97 20.77 34.74
N SER A 54 9.69 20.44 34.59
CA SER A 54 8.60 20.98 35.42
C SER A 54 8.65 20.51 36.87
N GLU A 55 9.09 19.29 37.16
CA GLU A 55 9.23 18.79 38.54
C GLU A 55 10.42 19.41 39.26
N ASN A 56 11.47 19.80 38.52
CA ASN A 56 12.62 20.52 39.07
C ASN A 56 12.36 22.02 39.28
N GLU A 57 11.37 22.59 38.59
CA GLU A 57 10.90 23.97 38.79
C GLU A 57 9.63 24.01 39.67
N LYS A 58 9.79 24.03 41.00
CA LYS A 58 8.67 24.43 41.91
C LYS A 58 8.23 25.87 41.59
N PRO A 59 6.93 26.18 41.68
CA PRO A 59 6.29 27.22 40.88
C PRO A 59 6.63 28.62 41.39
N PHE A 60 7.25 29.44 40.54
CA PHE A 60 7.35 30.89 40.77
C PHE A 60 6.78 31.73 39.62
N THR A 61 6.17 31.11 38.61
CA THR A 61 5.66 31.81 37.43
C THR A 61 4.29 31.29 37.04
N GLU A 62 3.29 31.68 37.84
CA GLU A 62 1.98 32.01 37.28
C GLU A 62 2.21 33.04 36.17
N SER A 63 1.63 32.82 34.99
CA SER A 63 1.76 33.63 33.77
C SER A 63 3.10 33.52 33.02
N LEU A 64 3.20 32.52 32.15
CA LEU A 64 3.71 32.73 30.79
C LEU A 64 3.15 31.60 29.94
N SER A 65 2.20 31.98 29.09
CA SER A 65 1.59 31.20 28.01
C SER A 65 2.47 30.04 27.53
N PRO A 66 1.99 28.78 27.51
CA PRO A 66 2.76 27.68 26.94
C PRO A 66 3.04 28.03 25.47
N SER A 67 4.32 28.24 25.19
CA SER A 67 4.81 28.47 23.83
C SER A 67 4.41 27.27 22.99
N ALA A 68 3.94 27.55 21.77
CA ALA A 68 3.47 26.58 20.81
C ALA A 68 4.57 25.55 20.47
N SER A 69 4.67 24.51 21.30
CA SER A 69 5.37 23.28 20.96
C SER A 69 4.56 22.60 19.85
N PRO A 70 5.18 22.07 18.79
CA PRO A 70 4.48 21.27 17.81
C PRO A 70 4.11 19.95 18.48
N VAL A 71 3.00 19.96 19.21
CA VAL A 71 2.36 18.76 19.75
C VAL A 71 1.75 18.07 18.54
N LEU A 72 2.53 17.21 17.89
CA LEU A 72 1.97 16.24 16.97
C LEU A 72 1.13 15.31 17.84
N ASP A 73 -0.17 15.59 17.89
CA ASP A 73 -1.10 14.84 18.73
C ASP A 73 -1.09 13.37 18.34
N ASN A 74 -1.28 12.49 19.32
CA ASN A 74 -1.40 11.05 19.09
C ASN A 74 -2.53 10.73 18.08
N SER A 75 -3.55 11.59 18.00
CA SER A 75 -4.63 11.52 17.01
C SER A 75 -4.13 11.75 15.57
N ILE A 76 -3.17 12.66 15.37
CA ILE A 76 -2.54 12.92 14.07
C ILE A 76 -1.67 11.73 13.67
N LEU A 77 -0.91 11.16 14.61
CA LEU A 77 -0.14 9.94 14.36
C LEU A 77 -1.03 8.77 13.94
N LEU A 78 -2.13 8.56 14.67
CA LEU A 78 -3.12 7.53 14.37
C LEU A 78 -3.78 7.78 13.00
N PHE A 79 -4.13 9.03 12.70
CA PHE A 79 -4.67 9.41 11.40
C PHE A 79 -3.70 9.08 10.25
N ILE A 80 -2.43 9.45 10.37
CA ILE A 80 -1.39 9.15 9.36
C ILE A 80 -1.24 7.64 9.17
N LEU A 81 -1.23 6.87 10.27
CA LEU A 81 -1.13 5.41 10.22
C LEU A 81 -2.33 4.80 9.48
N VAL A 82 -3.56 5.15 9.89
CA VAL A 82 -4.79 4.62 9.29
C VAL A 82 -4.90 5.03 7.83
N PHE A 83 -4.68 6.30 7.51
CA PHE A 83 -4.72 6.82 6.15
C PHE A 83 -3.69 6.13 5.25
N GLY A 84 -2.44 5.99 5.72
CA GLY A 84 -1.38 5.32 4.97
C GLY A 84 -1.68 3.85 4.70
N VAL A 85 -2.25 3.14 5.68
CA VAL A 85 -2.70 1.75 5.49
C VAL A 85 -3.83 1.67 4.47
N VAL A 86 -4.88 2.48 4.62
CA VAL A 86 -6.02 2.50 3.68
C VAL A 86 -5.56 2.81 2.25
N LEU A 87 -4.68 3.80 2.09
CA LEU A 87 -4.13 4.16 0.78
C LEU A 87 -3.32 3.01 0.17
N ALA A 88 -2.49 2.32 0.95
CA ALA A 88 -1.73 1.17 0.48
C ALA A 88 -2.65 0.02 0.01
N PHE A 89 -3.72 -0.27 0.77
CA PHE A 89 -4.72 -1.28 0.38
C PHE A 89 -5.45 -0.88 -0.90
N PHE A 90 -5.83 0.39 -1.04
CA PHE A 90 -6.50 0.90 -2.22
C PHE A 90 -5.62 0.78 -3.47
N LEU A 91 -4.35 1.18 -3.39
CA LEU A 91 -3.40 1.05 -4.50
C LEU A 91 -3.17 -0.42 -4.88
N ASN A 92 -3.00 -1.29 -3.88
CA ASN A 92 -2.87 -2.73 -4.11
C ASN A 92 -4.10 -3.31 -4.84
N TYR A 93 -5.30 -2.87 -4.46
CA TYR A 93 -6.54 -3.27 -5.11
C TYR A 93 -6.60 -2.81 -6.57
N LEU A 94 -6.23 -1.55 -6.87
CA LEU A 94 -6.21 -1.02 -8.23
C LEU A 94 -5.23 -1.77 -9.14
N ILE A 95 -4.07 -2.15 -8.62
CA ILE A 95 -3.09 -2.94 -9.37
C ILE A 95 -3.67 -4.32 -9.69
N GLU A 96 -4.26 -5.01 -8.71
CA GLU A 96 -4.87 -6.32 -8.96
C GLU A 96 -6.06 -6.24 -9.92
N LEU A 97 -6.85 -5.17 -9.85
CA LEU A 97 -7.94 -4.91 -10.79
C LEU A 97 -7.42 -4.71 -12.21
N SER A 98 -6.34 -3.93 -12.37
CA SER A 98 -5.71 -3.68 -13.67
C SER A 98 -5.16 -4.97 -14.29
N ILE A 99 -4.56 -5.84 -13.47
CA ILE A 99 -4.08 -7.15 -13.91
C ILE A 99 -5.25 -8.02 -14.38
N ARG A 100 -6.34 -8.11 -13.60
CA ARG A 100 -7.54 -8.87 -14.01
C ARG A 100 -8.13 -8.35 -15.32
N HIS A 101 -8.19 -7.04 -15.49
CA HIS A 101 -8.67 -6.44 -16.73
C HIS A 101 -7.79 -6.85 -17.92
N PHE A 102 -6.47 -6.79 -17.77
CA PHE A 102 -5.53 -7.21 -18.81
C PHE A 102 -5.65 -8.71 -19.13
N GLU A 103 -5.77 -9.57 -18.12
CA GLU A 103 -6.00 -11.02 -18.28
C GLU A 103 -7.29 -11.29 -19.07
N ASN A 104 -8.38 -10.58 -18.75
CA ASN A 104 -9.67 -10.73 -19.45
C ASN A 104 -9.60 -10.28 -20.91
N VAL A 105 -8.98 -9.12 -21.20
CA VAL A 105 -8.83 -8.62 -22.57
C VAL A 105 -7.95 -9.57 -23.40
N ALA A 106 -6.85 -10.07 -22.82
CA ALA A 106 -6.00 -11.06 -23.47
C ALA A 106 -6.76 -12.37 -23.75
N SER A 107 -7.58 -12.84 -22.82
CA SER A 107 -8.42 -14.03 -23.00
C SER A 107 -9.47 -13.83 -24.10
N LEU A 108 -10.14 -12.67 -24.13
CA LEU A 108 -11.11 -12.33 -25.18
C LEU A 108 -10.48 -12.30 -26.57
N LYS A 109 -9.26 -11.75 -26.67
CA LYS A 109 -8.49 -11.77 -27.93
C LYS A 109 -8.11 -13.19 -28.36
N ALA A 110 -7.74 -14.05 -27.41
CA ALA A 110 -7.43 -15.46 -27.69
C ALA A 110 -8.68 -16.27 -28.08
N MET A 111 -9.84 -16.00 -27.48
CA MET A 111 -11.11 -16.63 -27.86
C MET A 111 -11.50 -16.28 -29.31
N LYS A 112 -11.40 -15.01 -29.72
CA LYS A 112 -11.67 -14.59 -31.11
C LYS A 112 -10.71 -15.21 -32.14
N GLN A 113 -9.45 -15.48 -31.76
CA GLN A 113 -8.50 -16.13 -32.65
C GLN A 113 -8.76 -17.64 -32.82
N ASN A 114 -9.43 -18.28 -31.86
CA ASN A 114 -9.84 -19.69 -31.95
C ASN A 114 -11.19 -19.89 -32.65
N GLU A 115 -11.95 -18.82 -32.91
CA GLU A 115 -13.20 -18.89 -33.71
C GLU A 115 -12.92 -18.77 -35.22
N GLN A 116 -11.84 -18.09 -35.64
CA GLN A 116 -11.44 -18.00 -37.05
C GLN A 116 -11.07 -19.32 -37.77
N PRO A 117 -10.52 -20.38 -37.14
CA PRO A 117 -10.19 -21.61 -37.85
C PRO A 117 -11.40 -22.46 -38.23
N GLU A 118 -12.58 -22.26 -37.64
CA GLU A 118 -13.78 -23.02 -38.03
C GLU A 118 -14.51 -22.40 -39.25
N GLU A 119 -14.56 -21.06 -39.36
CA GLU A 119 -15.16 -20.39 -40.53
C GLU A 119 -14.33 -20.55 -41.82
N GLU A 120 -13.00 -20.65 -41.72
CA GLU A 120 -12.13 -20.85 -42.89
C GLU A 120 -12.20 -22.29 -43.43
N ILE A 121 -12.54 -23.27 -42.58
CA ILE A 121 -12.75 -24.67 -42.97
C ILE A 121 -14.14 -24.90 -43.57
N GLU A 122 -15.18 -24.18 -43.12
CA GLU A 122 -16.53 -24.23 -43.71
C GLU A 122 -16.60 -23.54 -45.10
N PHE A 123 -15.72 -22.56 -45.37
CA PHE A 123 -15.60 -21.94 -46.69
C PHE A 123 -14.87 -22.80 -47.74
N LEU A 124 -14.07 -23.79 -47.30
CA LEU A 124 -13.28 -24.67 -48.18
C LEU A 124 -13.97 -26.00 -48.52
N ASN A 125 -15.09 -26.33 -47.90
CA ASN A 125 -15.94 -27.49 -48.22
C ASN A 125 -17.14 -27.08 -49.09
#